data_AF-A0A6G9GTG6-F1
#
_entry.id   AF-A0A6G9GTG6-F1
#
_cell.length_a   1.000
_cell.length_b   1.000
_cell.length_c   1.000
_cell.angle_alpha   90.00
_cell.angle_beta   90.00
_cell.angle_gamma   90.00
#
_symmetry.space_group_name_H-M   'P 1'
#
loop_
_entity.id
_entity.type
_entity.pdbx_description
1 polymer ?
#
loop_
_entity_poly.entity_id
_entity_poly.type
_entity_poly.pdbx_seq_one_letter_code
_entity_poly.pdbx_strand_id
1 'polypeptide(L)'
;MITSTVEQSWARIEAWLAQHASHTHGLLRPPALPEDIEVAERRLGVTFPSDLRASLLRHDGVRLEEGTLTLGYYGPLSGVEDIVRSTEFLRGLGAEDAEDDDNDEAELDEEARDEHAYWPHERLLITLGIGWHSSDGMFLVSRPGPHLGRVGRYFDEDLPSFTPWKELGSVLADFATALENGTLFNGRIPLAVEDRVIWDDDRTIIPDPLSPLALAAEADEPRVPVAAEPERLVPPDHGYYAVFMDAGPTAEAPPAQPDVVFVAGVSPEELPARLGAVPATAGPRSREQARLSAAAPWAAYRPLVRTGSCGGGWSYVTQEGGDPQLRRPEVLRRLSRGTRVVRLTKQGPEVRLTVVQDGVERSEGEKRVDSPREDYVTGPDGQVWETVGADPWPGSTAAYARLAAELAAEHGITWDPASDHDTPLASALLLPVLDDVRETRQPVSWVREFDLGGLVDRTTPERLRSAMASQLARLASETGIDGYPEIVRALEGIRRDEPVDLSADSPLDLRMRTLAAESRAARGLLDASRYESDPPAPVTKADLGAWVARNAAAGALREFVLLPLPEAAATILYDRLSVRWRDDLAEDLAGRADAAGRST
;
A
#
# COMPACT_ATOMS: atom_id res chain seq x y z
N MET A 1 29.67 10.79 -7.11
CA MET A 1 29.79 12.10 -6.45
C MET A 1 30.74 12.95 -7.26
N ILE A 2 30.18 13.93 -7.98
CA ILE A 2 30.95 14.95 -8.71
C ILE A 2 31.20 16.07 -7.70
N THR A 3 32.47 16.33 -7.37
CA THR A 3 32.83 17.43 -6.47
C THR A 3 32.90 18.73 -7.26
N SER A 4 31.77 19.43 -7.37
CA SER A 4 31.67 20.81 -7.87
C SER A 4 31.45 21.76 -6.70
N THR A 5 31.95 23.00 -6.80
CA THR A 5 31.69 24.01 -5.76
C THR A 5 30.22 24.43 -5.78
N VAL A 6 29.76 25.06 -4.69
CA VAL A 6 28.41 25.62 -4.58
C VAL A 6 28.13 26.61 -5.71
N GLU A 7 29.08 27.50 -6.02
CA GLU A 7 28.94 28.51 -7.07
C GLU A 7 28.84 27.89 -8.46
N GLN A 8 29.64 26.86 -8.75
CA GLN A 8 29.58 26.14 -10.03
C GLN A 8 28.25 25.41 -10.20
N SER A 9 27.75 24.80 -9.12
CA SER A 9 26.48 24.08 -9.15
C SER A 9 25.30 25.04 -9.35
N TRP A 10 25.31 26.19 -8.67
CA TRP A 10 24.30 27.24 -8.90
C TRP A 10 24.33 27.79 -10.32
N ALA A 11 25.51 28.08 -10.87
CA ALA A 11 25.60 28.57 -12.25
C ALA A 11 24.99 27.61 -13.27
N ARG A 12 25.12 26.30 -13.04
CA ARG A 12 24.49 25.25 -13.85
C ARG A 12 22.97 25.24 -13.68
N ILE A 13 22.49 25.27 -12.44
CA ILE A 13 21.06 25.31 -12.11
C ILE A 13 20.41 26.55 -12.74
N GLU A 14 20.97 27.75 -12.54
CA GLU A 14 20.47 29.01 -13.10
C GLU A 14 20.42 28.97 -14.63
N ALA A 15 21.50 28.52 -15.28
CA ALA A 15 21.56 28.44 -16.74
C ALA A 15 20.47 27.50 -17.29
N TRP A 16 20.28 26.35 -16.66
CA TRP A 16 19.24 25.41 -17.05
C TRP A 16 17.84 25.98 -16.83
N LEU A 17 17.57 26.57 -15.65
CA LEU A 17 16.27 27.15 -15.32
C LEU A 17 15.93 28.32 -16.26
N ALA A 18 16.89 29.20 -16.55
CA ALA A 18 16.67 30.31 -17.48
C ALA A 18 16.30 29.85 -18.89
N GLN A 19 16.78 28.68 -19.31
CA GLN A 19 16.50 28.10 -20.63
C GLN A 19 15.20 27.30 -20.66
N HIS A 20 14.89 26.55 -19.60
CA HIS A 20 13.85 25.51 -19.62
C HIS A 20 12.67 25.78 -18.69
N ALA A 21 12.87 26.54 -17.62
CA ALA A 21 11.87 26.78 -16.59
C ALA A 21 11.91 28.25 -16.12
N SER A 22 11.61 29.16 -17.04
CA SER A 22 11.79 30.60 -16.84
C SER A 22 10.94 31.17 -15.70
N HIS A 23 9.74 30.61 -15.46
CA HIS A 23 8.91 30.97 -14.31
C HIS A 23 9.60 30.56 -13.01
N THR A 24 10.04 29.30 -12.88
CA THR A 24 10.77 28.83 -11.70
C THR A 24 12.07 29.61 -11.47
N HIS A 25 12.81 29.95 -12.52
CA HIS A 25 14.00 30.81 -12.43
C HIS A 25 13.67 32.17 -11.79
N GLY A 26 12.54 32.78 -12.17
CA GLY A 26 12.09 34.05 -11.61
C GLY A 26 11.78 34.00 -10.10
N LEU A 27 11.62 32.81 -9.51
CA LEU A 27 11.31 32.64 -8.09
C LEU A 27 12.54 32.51 -7.19
N LEU A 28 13.72 32.37 -7.78
CA LEU A 28 14.98 32.47 -7.03
C LEU A 28 15.08 33.87 -6.41
N ARG A 29 15.28 33.95 -5.10
CA ARG A 29 15.48 35.24 -4.42
C ARG A 29 16.85 35.83 -4.79
N PRO A 30 17.02 37.15 -4.72
CA PRO A 30 18.35 37.75 -4.85
C PRO A 30 19.31 37.24 -3.75
N PRO A 31 20.63 37.44 -3.89
CA PRO A 31 21.60 37.17 -2.84
C PRO A 31 21.21 37.73 -1.47
N ALA A 32 21.44 36.96 -0.41
CA ALA A 32 21.34 37.46 0.95
C ALA A 32 22.40 38.53 1.21
N LEU A 33 22.08 39.53 2.03
CA LEU A 33 23.09 40.49 2.46
C LEU A 33 24.03 39.81 3.46
N PRO A 34 25.36 40.02 3.38
CA PRO A 34 26.30 39.46 4.35
C PRO A 34 25.96 39.82 5.80
N GLU A 35 25.41 41.01 6.02
CA GLU A 35 24.97 41.51 7.33
C GLU A 35 23.78 40.73 7.90
N ASP A 36 22.84 40.30 7.06
CA ASP A 36 21.69 39.49 7.48
C ASP A 36 22.14 38.09 7.93
N ILE A 37 23.10 37.50 7.21
CA ILE A 37 23.72 36.22 7.60
C ILE A 37 24.41 36.37 8.96
N GLU A 38 25.18 37.44 9.17
CA GLU A 38 25.84 37.68 10.45
C GLU A 38 24.85 37.92 11.59
N VAL A 39 23.73 38.60 11.33
CA VAL A 39 22.64 38.76 12.30
C VAL A 39 22.04 37.40 12.66
N ALA A 40 21.79 36.54 11.67
CA ALA A 40 21.28 35.20 11.89
C ALA A 40 22.26 34.31 12.67
N GLU A 41 23.55 34.33 12.33
CA GLU A 41 24.61 33.62 13.05
C GLU A 41 24.64 34.04 14.53
N ARG A 42 24.58 35.35 14.81
CA ARG A 42 24.52 35.89 16.19
C ARG A 42 23.24 35.49 16.91
N ARG A 43 22.09 35.56 16.23
CA ARG A 43 20.77 35.24 16.82
C ARG A 43 20.65 33.77 17.16
N LEU A 44 21.14 32.89 16.29
CA LEU A 44 21.09 31.44 16.46
C LEU A 44 22.24 30.89 17.30
N GLY A 45 23.25 31.70 17.63
CA GLY A 45 24.42 31.30 18.41
C GLY A 45 25.37 30.33 17.69
N VAL A 46 25.40 30.37 16.35
CA VAL A 46 26.20 29.44 15.53
C VAL A 46 26.89 30.15 14.38
N THR A 47 27.92 29.52 13.81
CA THR A 47 28.54 29.97 12.54
C THR A 47 28.00 29.13 11.40
N PHE A 48 27.52 29.77 10.34
CA PHE A 48 27.02 29.05 9.16
C PHE A 48 28.21 28.44 8.40
N PRO A 49 28.13 27.14 8.05
CA PRO A 49 29.20 26.52 7.28
C PRO A 49 29.40 27.18 5.91
N SER A 50 30.63 27.09 5.38
CA SER A 50 31.04 27.82 4.18
C SER A 50 30.12 27.59 2.98
N ASP A 51 29.67 26.36 2.78
CA ASP A 51 28.79 26.01 1.66
C ASP A 51 27.40 26.65 1.80
N LEU A 52 26.85 26.67 3.01
CA LEU A 52 25.57 27.32 3.29
C LEU A 52 25.68 28.83 3.07
N ARG A 53 26.73 29.45 3.60
CA ARG A 53 27.01 30.88 3.38
C ARG A 53 27.20 31.19 1.89
N ALA A 54 27.96 30.38 1.15
CA ALA A 54 28.16 30.54 -0.30
C ALA A 54 26.84 30.43 -1.07
N SER A 55 25.96 29.50 -0.68
CA SER A 55 24.65 29.32 -1.31
C SER A 55 23.74 30.53 -1.05
N LEU A 56 23.67 31.02 0.20
CA LEU A 56 22.85 32.17 0.58
C LEU A 56 23.34 33.47 -0.09
N LEU A 57 24.66 33.63 -0.25
CA LEU A 57 25.26 34.74 -1.00
C LEU A 57 25.01 34.64 -2.52
N ARG A 58 24.48 33.52 -3.02
CA ARG A 58 24.00 33.39 -4.39
C ARG A 58 22.50 33.63 -4.49
N HIS A 59 21.71 32.98 -3.65
CA HIS A 59 20.27 33.16 -3.53
C HIS A 59 19.84 33.02 -2.08
N ASP A 60 19.08 33.99 -1.57
CA ASP A 60 18.46 33.95 -0.25
C ASP A 60 17.23 33.01 -0.20
N GLY A 61 17.42 31.76 -0.62
CA GLY A 61 16.35 30.80 -0.83
C GLY A 61 15.46 31.16 -2.02
N VAL A 62 14.16 30.87 -1.90
CA VAL A 62 13.18 31.02 -2.98
C VAL A 62 11.91 31.71 -2.49
N ARG A 63 11.19 32.35 -3.41
CA ARG A 63 9.81 32.79 -3.16
C ARG A 63 8.89 31.57 -3.14
N LEU A 64 8.00 31.51 -2.16
CA LEU A 64 7.06 30.39 -1.96
C LEU A 64 5.75 30.68 -2.69
N GLU A 65 5.62 30.14 -3.89
CA GLU A 65 4.43 30.26 -4.74
C GLU A 65 4.38 29.07 -5.72
N GLU A 66 3.33 28.97 -6.52
CA GLU A 66 3.24 27.90 -7.50
C GLU A 66 4.43 27.93 -8.47
N GLY A 67 5.09 26.79 -8.68
CA GLY A 67 6.29 26.66 -9.51
C GLY A 67 7.62 26.93 -8.81
N THR A 68 7.64 27.11 -7.49
CA THR A 68 8.85 27.25 -6.68
C THR A 68 9.83 26.10 -6.91
N LEU A 69 11.13 26.42 -7.00
CA LEU A 69 12.19 25.42 -7.07
C LEU A 69 12.28 24.66 -5.74
N THR A 70 12.14 23.35 -5.81
CA THR A 70 12.26 22.44 -4.66
C THR A 70 13.34 21.40 -4.90
N LEU A 71 13.84 20.77 -3.84
CA LEU A 71 14.77 19.64 -3.87
C LEU A 71 14.01 18.30 -3.69
N GLY A 72 13.04 18.05 -4.57
CA GLY A 72 12.22 16.84 -4.53
C GLY A 72 11.43 16.72 -3.22
N TYR A 73 11.61 15.60 -2.51
CA TYR A 73 10.95 15.36 -1.21
C TYR A 73 11.38 16.33 -0.09
N TYR A 74 12.46 17.09 -0.28
CA TYR A 74 12.99 17.98 0.75
C TYR A 74 12.39 19.39 0.71
N GLY A 75 11.60 19.72 -0.32
CA GLY A 75 10.94 21.02 -0.39
C GLY A 75 11.83 22.17 -0.88
N PRO A 76 11.36 23.42 -0.74
CA PRO A 76 12.05 24.61 -1.21
C PRO A 76 13.27 24.94 -0.35
N LEU A 77 14.29 25.55 -0.96
CA LEU A 77 15.46 26.06 -0.26
C LEU A 77 15.10 27.27 0.62
N SER A 78 15.48 27.20 1.89
CA SER A 78 15.21 28.26 2.87
C SER A 78 16.12 29.46 2.67
N GLY A 79 15.57 30.67 2.81
CA GLY A 79 16.36 31.88 3.01
C GLY A 79 16.83 32.04 4.45
N VAL A 80 17.61 33.07 4.74
CA VAL A 80 18.15 33.38 6.07
C VAL A 80 17.04 33.48 7.12
N GLU A 81 15.97 34.22 6.82
CA GLU A 81 14.84 34.38 7.73
C GLU A 81 14.12 33.05 8.01
N ASP A 82 13.95 32.23 6.97
CA ASP A 82 13.28 30.93 7.06
C ASP A 82 14.11 29.93 7.88
N ILE A 83 15.44 29.95 7.74
CA ILE A 83 16.37 29.15 8.56
C ILE A 83 16.26 29.56 10.03
N VAL A 84 16.32 30.86 10.34
CA VAL A 84 16.21 31.36 11.71
C VAL A 84 14.89 30.94 12.33
N ARG A 85 13.77 31.20 11.64
CA ARG A 85 12.42 30.87 12.12
C ARG A 85 12.28 29.36 12.37
N SER A 86 12.73 28.53 11.45
CA SER A 86 12.60 27.07 11.56
C SER A 86 13.46 26.49 12.68
N THR A 87 14.70 26.96 12.80
CA THR A 87 15.60 26.51 13.86
C THR A 87 15.09 26.94 15.25
N GLU A 88 14.59 28.17 15.40
CA GLU A 88 13.99 28.62 16.67
C GLU A 88 12.73 27.82 17.02
N PHE A 89 11.86 27.58 16.04
CA PHE A 89 10.65 26.76 16.23
C PHE A 89 11.01 25.34 16.71
N LEU A 90 11.92 24.65 16.03
CA LEU A 90 12.31 23.29 16.37
C LEU A 90 13.02 23.19 17.72
N ARG A 91 13.85 24.19 18.08
CA ARG A 91 14.43 24.29 19.43
C ARG A 91 13.37 24.54 20.51
N GLY A 92 12.28 25.22 20.16
CA GLY A 92 11.16 25.49 21.07
C GLY A 92 10.32 24.26 21.41
N LEU A 93 10.15 23.31 20.47
CA LEU A 93 9.35 22.10 20.70
C LEU A 93 9.87 21.24 21.85
N GLY A 94 11.19 21.06 21.94
CA GLY A 94 11.80 20.28 23.03
C GLY A 94 11.85 21.00 24.38
N ALA A 95 11.57 22.31 24.42
CA ALA A 95 11.56 23.09 25.66
C ALA A 95 10.24 22.94 26.44
N GLU A 96 9.14 22.60 25.76
CA GLU A 96 7.83 22.36 26.40
C GLU A 96 7.75 20.96 27.04
N ASP A 97 8.38 19.94 26.44
CA ASP A 97 8.43 18.57 26.98
C ASP A 97 9.38 18.42 28.19
N ALA A 98 10.43 19.25 28.26
CA ALA A 98 11.41 19.23 29.36
C ALA A 98 10.87 19.82 30.68
N GLU A 99 9.70 20.48 30.68
CA GLU A 99 9.06 20.99 31.91
C GLU A 99 8.25 19.92 32.66
N ASP A 100 7.97 18.76 32.04
CA ASP A 100 7.12 17.68 32.61
C ASP A 100 7.89 16.41 33.04
N ASP A 101 9.19 16.26 32.72
CA ASP A 101 10.00 15.08 33.10
C ASP A 101 10.89 15.36 34.32
N ASP A 102 10.38 15.00 35.50
CA ASP A 102 10.92 15.35 36.83
C ASP A 102 12.13 14.50 37.27
N ASN A 103 12.91 13.89 36.36
CA ASN A 103 14.05 13.07 36.78
C ASN A 103 15.20 12.99 35.74
N ASP A 104 16.41 13.34 36.20
CA ASP A 104 17.74 13.10 35.61
C ASP A 104 18.36 14.09 34.57
N GLU A 105 17.65 15.09 34.01
CA GLU A 105 18.30 16.06 33.09
C GLU A 105 19.17 17.14 33.78
N ALA A 106 18.91 17.39 35.08
CA ALA A 106 19.60 18.45 35.82
C ALA A 106 21.11 18.18 36.03
N GLU A 107 21.57 16.94 35.88
CA GLU A 107 22.97 16.54 36.05
C GLU A 107 23.79 16.47 34.74
N LEU A 108 23.13 16.60 33.57
CA LEU A 108 23.81 16.63 32.27
C LEU A 108 24.54 17.96 32.07
N ASP A 109 25.76 17.92 31.50
CA ASP A 109 26.44 19.13 31.03
C ASP A 109 25.79 19.70 29.77
N GLU A 110 26.15 20.93 29.38
CA GLU A 110 25.54 21.61 28.23
C GLU A 110 25.67 20.82 26.92
N GLU A 111 26.74 20.03 26.75
CA GLU A 111 26.97 19.24 25.54
C GLU A 111 26.10 17.99 25.51
N ALA A 112 25.98 17.29 26.65
CA ALA A 112 25.08 16.16 26.80
C ALA A 112 23.61 16.58 26.71
N ARG A 113 23.21 17.74 27.26
CA ARG A 113 21.85 18.27 27.10
C ARG A 113 21.52 18.56 25.65
N ASP A 114 22.47 19.12 24.90
CA ASP A 114 22.26 19.43 23.49
C ASP A 114 22.16 18.17 22.61
N GLU A 115 22.83 17.07 22.99
CA GLU A 115 22.69 15.77 22.33
C GLU A 115 21.33 15.11 22.57
N HIS A 116 20.71 15.37 23.74
CA HIS A 116 19.39 14.82 24.10
C HIS A 116 18.23 15.75 23.71
N ALA A 117 18.52 16.99 23.31
CA ALA A 117 17.50 17.91 22.84
C ALA A 117 16.77 17.36 21.62
N TYR A 118 15.45 17.60 21.56
CA TYR A 118 14.61 17.29 20.40
C TYR A 118 15.25 17.80 19.09
N TRP A 119 15.78 19.03 19.15
CA TRP A 119 16.55 19.62 18.06
C TRP A 119 17.88 20.18 18.56
N PRO A 120 19.00 19.48 18.30
CA PRO A 120 20.33 19.95 18.70
C PRO A 120 20.66 21.34 18.16
N HIS A 121 21.30 22.15 18.99
CA HIS A 121 21.55 23.56 18.76
C HIS A 121 22.39 23.78 17.49
N GLU A 122 23.27 22.86 17.10
CA GLU A 122 24.03 23.01 15.85
C GLU A 122 23.30 22.66 14.56
N ARG A 123 22.04 22.23 14.61
CA ARG A 123 21.30 21.84 13.39
C ARG A 123 20.51 23.01 12.83
N LEU A 124 20.79 23.34 11.57
CA LEU A 124 20.11 24.37 10.79
C LEU A 124 19.19 23.71 9.77
N LEU A 125 17.88 23.99 9.81
CA LEU A 125 16.96 23.48 8.79
C LEU A 125 17.06 24.37 7.54
N ILE A 126 17.56 23.82 6.44
CA ILE A 126 17.92 24.55 5.22
C ILE A 126 16.90 24.38 4.07
N THR A 127 15.83 23.61 4.30
CA THR A 127 14.65 23.53 3.42
C THR A 127 13.35 23.49 4.23
N LEU A 128 12.19 23.66 3.57
CA LEU A 128 10.88 23.70 4.25
C LEU A 128 9.94 22.52 3.91
N GLY A 129 10.46 21.35 3.54
CA GLY A 129 9.64 20.17 3.25
C GLY A 129 8.60 20.38 2.13
N ILE A 130 7.77 19.38 1.85
CA ILE A 130 6.76 19.48 0.78
C ILE A 130 5.63 20.45 1.16
N GLY A 131 5.26 20.50 2.45
CA GLY A 131 4.21 21.39 2.93
C GLY A 131 4.65 22.85 3.14
N TRP A 132 5.90 23.19 2.85
CA TRP A 132 6.49 24.53 3.01
C TRP A 132 6.46 25.04 4.46
N HIS A 133 6.78 24.17 5.40
CA HIS A 133 6.78 24.39 6.84
C HIS A 133 7.97 23.69 7.50
N SER A 134 8.21 24.01 8.76
CA SER A 134 9.40 23.57 9.52
C SER A 134 9.27 22.15 10.11
N SER A 135 8.35 21.31 9.62
CA SER A 135 8.20 19.91 10.11
C SER A 135 9.14 18.93 9.43
N ASP A 136 9.53 19.21 8.18
CA ASP A 136 10.31 18.30 7.36
C ASP A 136 11.36 19.07 6.55
N GLY A 137 12.44 18.38 6.19
CA GLY A 137 13.40 18.91 5.23
C GLY A 137 14.82 18.38 5.41
N MET A 138 15.76 19.14 4.86
CA MET A 138 17.18 18.90 5.03
C MET A 138 17.72 19.82 6.12
N PHE A 139 18.57 19.26 6.97
CA PHE A 139 19.32 20.04 7.94
C PHE A 139 20.81 19.98 7.64
N LEU A 140 21.54 20.95 8.18
CA LEU A 140 22.98 21.04 8.07
C LEU A 140 23.59 21.33 9.45
N VAL A 141 24.71 20.65 9.74
CA VAL A 141 25.40 20.74 11.03
C VAL A 141 26.42 21.89 11.03
N SER A 142 26.29 22.83 11.98
CA SER A 142 27.17 23.99 12.14
C SER A 142 28.29 23.82 13.16
N ARG A 143 28.27 22.75 13.98
CA ARG A 143 29.27 22.52 15.04
C ARG A 143 30.64 22.22 14.44
N PRO A 144 31.72 22.90 14.85
CA PRO A 144 33.06 22.52 14.48
C PRO A 144 33.36 21.08 14.92
N GLY A 145 33.80 20.24 13.99
CA GLY A 145 34.04 18.83 14.27
C GLY A 145 33.93 17.96 13.02
N PRO A 146 33.90 16.62 13.18
CA PRO A 146 33.87 15.67 12.07
C PRO A 146 32.57 15.71 11.25
N HIS A 147 31.56 16.45 11.72
CA HIS A 147 30.26 16.61 11.06
C HIS A 147 29.99 18.05 10.61
N LEU A 148 30.95 18.96 10.73
CA LEU A 148 30.77 20.33 10.22
C LEU A 148 30.39 20.31 8.74
N GLY A 149 29.28 20.99 8.39
CA GLY A 149 28.76 21.04 7.03
C GLY A 149 27.97 19.81 6.59
N ARG A 150 27.87 18.78 7.45
CA ARG A 150 27.21 17.53 7.10
C ARG A 150 25.72 17.71 6.97
N VAL A 151 25.16 17.09 5.93
CA VAL A 151 23.76 17.20 5.56
C VAL A 151 22.97 15.99 6.05
N GLY A 152 21.88 16.26 6.74
CA GLY A 152 20.92 15.27 7.19
C GLY A 152 19.52 15.56 6.71
N ARG A 153 18.62 14.62 6.99
CA ARG A 153 17.18 14.72 6.73
C ARG A 153 16.43 14.65 8.05
N TYR A 154 15.34 15.39 8.11
CA TYR A 154 14.41 15.39 9.22
C TYR A 154 13.00 15.26 8.64
N PHE A 155 12.22 14.37 9.24
CA PHE A 155 10.78 14.25 9.03
C PHE A 155 10.16 14.12 10.42
N ASP A 156 9.04 14.79 10.67
CA ASP A 156 8.41 14.81 12.01
C ASP A 156 7.99 13.41 12.51
N GLU A 157 7.71 12.49 11.58
CA GLU A 157 7.39 11.08 11.86
C GLU A 157 8.63 10.18 12.10
N ASP A 158 9.85 10.64 11.79
CA ASP A 158 11.09 9.85 11.84
C ASP A 158 12.19 10.51 12.69
N LEU A 159 13.14 9.70 13.15
CA LEU A 159 14.35 10.24 13.78
C LEU A 159 15.25 10.93 12.74
N PRO A 160 15.81 12.13 13.05
CA PRO A 160 16.78 12.79 12.19
C PRO A 160 17.96 11.87 11.86
N SER A 161 18.33 11.80 10.57
CA SER A 161 19.40 10.91 10.10
C SER A 161 20.26 11.58 9.03
N PHE A 162 21.54 11.20 8.95
CA PHE A 162 22.43 11.75 7.92
C PHE A 162 22.11 11.18 6.54
N THR A 163 22.16 12.05 5.53
CA THR A 163 22.05 11.64 4.14
C THR A 163 23.36 11.05 3.63
N PRO A 164 23.37 10.37 2.46
CA PRO A 164 24.61 9.99 1.78
C PRO A 164 25.46 11.18 1.32
N TRP A 165 24.86 12.36 1.13
CA TRP A 165 25.59 13.59 0.81
C TRP A 165 26.35 14.09 2.04
N LYS A 166 27.63 14.38 1.83
CA LYS A 166 28.51 14.83 2.92
C LYS A 166 28.48 16.34 3.14
N GLU A 167 28.08 17.12 2.14
CA GLU A 167 28.12 18.58 2.12
C GLU A 167 27.05 19.13 1.17
N LEU A 168 26.64 20.39 1.37
CA LEU A 168 25.61 21.04 0.55
C LEU A 168 26.05 21.19 -0.91
N GLY A 169 27.34 21.44 -1.18
CA GLY A 169 27.87 21.47 -2.54
C GLY A 169 27.58 20.18 -3.33
N SER A 170 27.68 19.02 -2.67
CA SER A 170 27.36 17.72 -3.29
C SER A 170 25.86 17.58 -3.61
N VAL A 171 24.98 18.09 -2.74
CA VAL A 171 23.52 18.09 -2.98
C VAL A 171 23.19 18.93 -4.22
N LEU A 172 23.72 20.15 -4.29
CA LEU A 172 23.47 21.06 -5.42
C LEU A 172 24.09 20.53 -6.72
N ALA A 173 25.27 19.91 -6.66
CA ALA A 173 25.93 19.34 -7.84
C ALA A 173 25.13 18.16 -8.42
N ASP A 174 24.62 17.27 -7.56
CA ASP A 174 23.77 16.16 -7.97
C ASP A 174 22.42 16.67 -8.50
N PHE A 175 21.84 17.71 -7.87
CA PHE A 175 20.61 18.33 -8.36
C PHE A 175 20.78 18.99 -9.74
N ALA A 176 21.87 19.75 -9.95
CA ALA A 176 22.21 20.32 -11.25
C ALA A 176 22.33 19.23 -12.33
N THR A 177 22.98 18.12 -11.98
CA THR A 177 23.14 16.97 -12.87
C THR A 177 21.80 16.31 -13.20
N ALA A 178 20.89 16.24 -12.23
CA ALA A 178 19.54 15.72 -12.43
C ALA A 178 18.70 16.60 -13.37
N LEU A 179 18.76 17.93 -13.20
CA LEU A 179 18.09 18.88 -14.11
C LEU A 179 18.62 18.76 -15.54
N GLU A 180 19.94 18.80 -15.71
CA GLU A 180 20.57 18.80 -17.05
C GLU A 180 20.33 17.50 -17.82
N ASN A 181 20.31 16.36 -17.13
CA ASN A 181 20.25 15.05 -17.77
C ASN A 181 18.89 14.36 -17.67
N GLY A 182 17.93 14.93 -16.93
CA GLY A 182 16.65 14.28 -16.63
C GLY A 182 16.84 12.98 -15.85
N THR A 183 17.79 12.96 -14.91
CA THR A 183 18.10 11.78 -14.08
C THR A 183 17.51 11.90 -12.68
N LEU A 184 17.58 10.82 -11.91
CA LEU A 184 17.09 10.79 -10.53
C LEU A 184 17.87 11.72 -9.61
N PHE A 185 17.11 12.46 -8.80
CA PHE A 185 17.54 13.14 -7.60
C PHE A 185 16.67 12.65 -6.44
N ASN A 186 17.27 11.89 -5.52
CA ASN A 186 16.57 11.29 -4.37
C ASN A 186 15.29 10.51 -4.74
N GLY A 187 15.33 9.71 -5.81
CA GLY A 187 14.18 8.90 -6.24
C GLY A 187 13.11 9.62 -7.06
N ARG A 188 13.32 10.91 -7.38
CA ARG A 188 12.44 11.68 -8.28
C ARG A 188 13.22 12.29 -9.44
N ILE A 189 12.55 12.57 -10.55
CA ILE A 189 13.15 13.17 -11.76
C ILE A 189 12.58 14.58 -11.92
N PRO A 190 13.42 15.63 -11.91
CA PRO A 190 12.95 16.97 -12.20
C PRO A 190 12.73 17.14 -13.70
N LEU A 191 11.59 17.73 -14.09
CA LEU A 191 11.20 17.94 -15.48
C LEU A 191 10.81 19.41 -15.70
N ALA A 192 11.15 19.95 -16.87
CA ALA A 192 10.64 21.24 -17.31
C ALA A 192 9.29 21.05 -18.03
N VAL A 193 8.22 21.57 -17.44
CA VAL A 193 6.87 21.56 -18.03
C VAL A 193 6.26 22.94 -17.86
N GLU A 194 5.78 23.52 -18.96
CA GLU A 194 5.10 24.84 -18.97
C GLU A 194 5.89 25.94 -18.22
N ASP A 195 7.18 26.09 -18.55
CA ASP A 195 8.12 27.04 -17.93
C ASP A 195 8.39 26.82 -16.42
N ARG A 196 8.01 25.67 -15.87
CA ARG A 196 8.17 25.32 -14.46
C ARG A 196 8.95 24.03 -14.28
N VAL A 197 9.59 23.88 -13.13
CA VAL A 197 10.09 22.57 -12.67
C VAL A 197 8.96 21.83 -11.96
N ILE A 198 8.64 20.64 -12.47
CA ILE A 198 7.78 19.67 -11.80
C ILE A 198 8.59 18.43 -11.42
N TRP A 199 8.04 17.59 -10.55
CA TRP A 199 8.71 16.37 -10.11
C TRP A 199 7.91 15.12 -10.45
N ASP A 200 8.57 14.16 -11.08
CA ASP A 200 8.00 12.84 -11.34
C ASP A 200 8.74 11.75 -10.55
N ASP A 201 8.09 10.65 -10.25
CA ASP A 201 8.68 9.57 -9.47
C ASP A 201 9.36 8.54 -10.38
N ASP A 202 10.40 7.87 -9.87
CA ASP A 202 10.93 6.68 -10.53
C ASP A 202 9.87 5.57 -10.54
N ARG A 203 9.36 5.27 -11.73
CA ARG A 203 8.38 4.20 -11.97
C ARG A 203 8.97 3.07 -12.81
N THR A 204 10.29 2.97 -12.88
CA THR A 204 10.95 1.87 -13.60
C THR A 204 10.63 0.54 -12.93
N ILE A 205 10.37 -0.48 -13.75
CA ILE A 205 10.12 -1.85 -13.30
C ILE A 205 11.07 -2.81 -14.01
N ILE A 206 11.31 -3.97 -13.40
CA ILE A 206 12.03 -5.05 -14.07
C ILE A 206 11.11 -5.71 -15.12
N PRO A 207 11.65 -6.09 -16.29
CA PRO A 207 10.84 -6.63 -17.39
C PRO A 207 10.35 -8.06 -17.15
N ASP A 208 11.11 -8.87 -16.40
CA ASP A 208 10.81 -10.27 -16.13
C ASP A 208 10.85 -10.54 -14.62
N PRO A 209 9.81 -10.12 -13.87
CA PRO A 209 9.72 -10.39 -12.45
C PRO A 209 9.47 -11.87 -12.20
N LEU A 210 10.08 -12.38 -11.12
CA LEU A 210 9.83 -13.73 -10.66
C LEU A 210 8.34 -13.88 -10.29
N SER A 211 7.70 -14.95 -10.78
CA SER A 211 6.28 -15.23 -10.54
C SER A 211 6.07 -16.07 -9.27
N PRO A 212 5.45 -15.52 -8.21
CA PRO A 212 5.00 -16.29 -7.05
C PRO A 212 4.13 -17.50 -7.42
N LEU A 213 3.21 -17.34 -8.38
CA LEU A 213 2.31 -18.42 -8.75
C LEU A 213 3.02 -19.54 -9.54
N ALA A 214 4.05 -19.22 -10.33
CA ALA A 214 4.89 -20.22 -10.97
C ALA A 214 5.69 -21.02 -9.93
N LEU A 215 6.31 -20.35 -8.95
CA LEU A 215 6.98 -21.04 -7.83
C LEU A 215 6.01 -21.96 -7.07
N ALA A 216 4.80 -21.49 -6.81
CA ALA A 216 3.77 -22.29 -6.16
C ALA A 216 3.33 -23.51 -6.99
N ALA A 217 3.34 -23.40 -8.33
CA ALA A 217 3.00 -24.51 -9.21
C ALA A 217 4.09 -25.60 -9.23
N GLU A 218 5.33 -25.24 -8.92
CA GLU A 218 6.47 -26.18 -8.77
C GLU A 218 6.58 -26.76 -7.36
N ALA A 219 5.98 -26.12 -6.36
CA ALA A 219 5.99 -26.58 -4.98
C ALA A 219 5.03 -27.77 -4.78
N ASP A 220 5.42 -28.69 -3.89
CA ASP A 220 4.53 -29.74 -3.43
C ASP A 220 3.59 -29.23 -2.33
N GLU A 221 2.34 -29.68 -2.35
CA GLU A 221 1.43 -29.46 -1.24
C GLU A 221 1.94 -30.23 0.00
N PRO A 222 2.11 -29.56 1.16
CA PRO A 222 2.54 -30.25 2.37
C PRO A 222 1.48 -31.25 2.83
N ARG A 223 1.89 -32.28 3.58
CA ARG A 223 0.97 -33.22 4.22
C ARG A 223 1.10 -33.10 5.73
N VAL A 224 -0.03 -33.17 6.44
CA VAL A 224 -0.02 -33.28 7.90
C VAL A 224 0.81 -34.52 8.28
N PRO A 225 1.85 -34.37 9.12
CA PRO A 225 2.62 -35.51 9.59
C PRO A 225 1.70 -36.51 10.28
N VAL A 226 1.84 -37.81 9.98
CA VAL A 226 1.16 -38.84 10.77
C VAL A 226 1.66 -38.70 12.20
N ALA A 227 0.76 -38.43 13.16
CA ALA A 227 1.12 -38.34 14.56
C ALA A 227 1.92 -39.60 14.94
N ALA A 228 3.20 -39.42 15.30
CA ALA A 228 3.98 -40.50 15.86
C ALA A 228 3.24 -40.98 17.13
N GLU A 229 3.10 -42.30 17.30
CA GLU A 229 2.61 -42.82 18.58
C GLU A 229 3.46 -42.20 19.69
N PRO A 230 2.84 -41.63 20.74
CA PRO A 230 3.61 -41.03 21.82
C PRO A 230 4.55 -42.10 22.35
N GLU A 231 5.86 -41.90 22.20
CA GLU A 231 6.85 -42.76 22.84
C GLU A 231 6.49 -42.80 24.32
N ARG A 232 6.12 -43.98 24.81
CA ARG A 232 5.93 -44.18 26.26
C ARG A 232 7.26 -43.85 26.90
N LEU A 233 7.32 -42.71 27.58
CA LEU A 233 8.40 -42.37 28.50
C LEU A 233 8.48 -43.50 29.54
N VAL A 234 9.44 -44.40 29.37
CA VAL A 234 9.82 -45.38 30.39
C VAL A 234 10.83 -44.67 31.30
N PRO A 235 10.51 -44.40 32.58
CA PRO A 235 11.48 -43.78 33.48
C PRO A 235 12.68 -44.72 33.65
N PRO A 236 13.93 -44.22 33.62
CA PRO A 236 15.10 -45.04 33.92
C PRO A 236 15.05 -45.54 35.37
N ASP A 237 15.49 -46.78 35.61
CA ASP A 237 15.28 -47.51 36.87
C ASP A 237 15.87 -46.80 38.11
N HIS A 238 16.85 -45.90 37.97
CA HIS A 238 17.49 -45.21 39.09
C HIS A 238 17.89 -43.77 38.75
N GLY A 239 17.22 -42.80 39.40
CA GLY A 239 17.54 -41.37 39.35
C GLY A 239 16.32 -40.50 39.73
N TYR A 240 16.54 -39.38 40.42
CA TYR A 240 15.47 -38.40 40.67
C TYR A 240 15.09 -37.72 39.34
N TYR A 241 13.82 -37.80 38.96
CA TYR A 241 13.24 -37.02 37.86
C TYR A 241 12.09 -36.17 38.39
N ALA A 242 11.97 -34.95 37.91
CA ALA A 242 10.84 -34.08 38.17
C ALA A 242 9.80 -34.32 37.06
N VAL A 243 8.60 -34.77 37.45
CA VAL A 243 7.44 -34.78 36.55
C VAL A 243 6.72 -33.45 36.77
N PHE A 244 6.74 -32.58 35.75
CA PHE A 244 5.82 -31.46 35.70
C PHE A 244 4.45 -32.02 35.30
N MET A 245 3.58 -32.26 36.28
CA MET A 245 2.17 -32.46 35.98
C MET A 245 1.56 -31.08 35.76
N ASP A 246 1.23 -30.78 34.51
CA ASP A 246 0.42 -29.61 34.20
C ASP A 246 -0.95 -29.81 34.88
N ALA A 247 -1.20 -29.01 35.90
CA ALA A 247 -2.37 -29.15 36.75
C ALA A 247 -3.51 -28.33 36.15
N GLY A 248 -4.29 -28.98 35.29
CA GLY A 248 -5.61 -28.50 34.88
C GLY A 248 -6.04 -29.12 33.56
N PRO A 249 -7.35 -29.31 33.30
CA PRO A 249 -7.78 -29.37 31.92
C PRO A 249 -7.26 -28.10 31.25
N THR A 250 -6.46 -28.25 30.20
CA THR A 250 -6.23 -27.16 29.25
C THR A 250 -7.61 -26.57 28.97
N ALA A 251 -7.80 -25.28 29.29
CA ALA A 251 -9.04 -24.60 28.97
C ALA A 251 -9.36 -24.96 27.51
N GLU A 252 -10.54 -25.54 27.25
CA GLU A 252 -10.95 -25.92 25.90
C GLU A 252 -10.61 -24.75 24.99
N ALA A 253 -9.78 -25.01 23.97
CA ALA A 253 -9.42 -23.98 23.02
C ALA A 253 -10.72 -23.35 22.54
N PRO A 254 -10.84 -22.01 22.54
CA PRO A 254 -12.07 -21.35 22.16
C PRO A 254 -12.54 -21.88 20.80
N PRO A 255 -13.85 -22.11 20.61
CA PRO A 255 -14.36 -22.60 19.34
C PRO A 255 -13.91 -21.66 18.21
N ALA A 256 -13.34 -22.22 17.15
CA ALA A 256 -12.96 -21.44 15.98
C ALA A 256 -14.20 -20.76 15.40
N GLN A 257 -14.19 -19.44 15.28
CA GLN A 257 -15.27 -18.63 14.71
C GLN A 257 -14.87 -18.10 13.33
N PRO A 258 -14.80 -18.97 12.30
CA PRO A 258 -14.48 -18.49 10.96
C PRO A 258 -15.65 -17.66 10.43
N ASP A 259 -15.32 -16.73 9.52
CA ASP A 259 -16.33 -16.24 8.60
C ASP A 259 -16.84 -17.43 7.78
N VAL A 260 -18.16 -17.59 7.73
CA VAL A 260 -18.81 -18.70 7.04
C VAL A 260 -19.92 -18.17 6.14
N VAL A 261 -20.07 -18.80 4.98
CA VAL A 261 -21.11 -18.47 4.02
C VAL A 261 -21.94 -19.70 3.72
N PHE A 262 -23.22 -19.65 4.02
CA PHE A 262 -24.22 -20.67 3.75
C PHE A 262 -24.92 -20.38 2.41
N VAL A 263 -25.10 -21.39 1.57
CA VAL A 263 -25.68 -21.29 0.23
C VAL A 263 -26.81 -22.31 0.09
N ALA A 264 -28.01 -21.85 -0.26
CA ALA A 264 -29.18 -22.71 -0.35
C ALA A 264 -29.18 -23.52 -1.65
N GLY A 265 -29.48 -24.82 -1.58
CA GLY A 265 -29.80 -25.64 -2.75
C GLY A 265 -28.65 -25.84 -3.75
N VAL A 266 -27.41 -25.52 -3.38
CA VAL A 266 -26.20 -25.73 -4.18
C VAL A 266 -25.37 -26.80 -3.49
N SER A 267 -24.86 -27.79 -4.22
CA SER A 267 -24.07 -28.86 -3.60
C SER A 267 -22.68 -28.34 -3.19
N PRO A 268 -22.06 -28.91 -2.15
CA PRO A 268 -20.73 -28.48 -1.71
C PRO A 268 -19.68 -28.56 -2.83
N GLU A 269 -19.77 -29.55 -3.72
CA GLU A 269 -18.82 -29.74 -4.82
C GLU A 269 -18.91 -28.65 -5.89
N GLU A 270 -20.05 -27.97 -6.01
CA GLU A 270 -20.25 -26.87 -6.96
C GLU A 270 -19.71 -25.52 -6.42
N LEU A 271 -19.67 -25.36 -5.10
CA LEU A 271 -19.29 -24.09 -4.46
C LEU A 271 -17.87 -23.62 -4.82
N PRO A 272 -16.82 -24.46 -4.84
CA PRO A 272 -15.49 -24.05 -5.26
C PRO A 272 -15.49 -23.46 -6.68
N ALA A 273 -16.24 -24.06 -7.62
CA ALA A 273 -16.32 -23.56 -8.99
C ALA A 273 -16.93 -22.15 -9.04
N ARG A 274 -18.01 -21.90 -8.29
CA ARG A 274 -18.64 -20.56 -8.19
C ARG A 274 -17.68 -19.51 -7.59
N LEU A 275 -16.80 -19.93 -6.69
CA LEU A 275 -15.78 -19.10 -6.06
C LEU A 275 -14.57 -18.83 -6.95
N GLY A 276 -14.48 -19.46 -8.12
CA GLY A 276 -13.31 -19.35 -8.99
C GLY A 276 -12.14 -20.21 -8.53
N ALA A 277 -12.42 -21.43 -8.07
CA ALA A 277 -11.39 -22.40 -7.70
C ALA A 277 -10.42 -22.69 -8.84
N VAL A 278 -9.15 -22.88 -8.49
CA VAL A 278 -8.11 -23.38 -9.39
C VAL A 278 -8.27 -24.90 -9.50
N PRO A 279 -8.73 -25.45 -10.66
CA PRO A 279 -9.16 -26.85 -10.73
C PRO A 279 -8.07 -27.85 -10.34
N ALA A 280 -6.81 -27.57 -10.67
CA ALA A 280 -5.67 -28.43 -10.36
C ALA A 280 -5.40 -28.60 -8.86
N THR A 281 -6.00 -27.76 -8.02
CA THR A 281 -5.80 -27.75 -6.56
C THR A 281 -6.98 -28.36 -5.81
N ALA A 282 -8.04 -28.75 -6.53
CA ALA A 282 -9.27 -29.28 -5.95
C ALA A 282 -9.02 -30.67 -5.35
N GLY A 283 -9.45 -30.86 -4.10
CA GLY A 283 -9.32 -32.13 -3.41
C GLY A 283 -9.88 -32.10 -1.99
N PRO A 284 -10.22 -33.26 -1.41
CA PRO A 284 -10.73 -33.33 -0.04
C PRO A 284 -9.62 -33.04 0.98
N ARG A 285 -9.88 -32.18 1.97
CA ARG A 285 -8.92 -31.84 3.04
C ARG A 285 -9.62 -31.74 4.40
N SER A 286 -8.96 -32.25 5.44
CA SER A 286 -9.32 -31.91 6.82
C SER A 286 -9.04 -30.44 7.08
N ARG A 287 -9.54 -29.90 8.20
CA ARG A 287 -9.31 -28.50 8.57
C ARG A 287 -7.83 -28.21 8.79
N GLU A 288 -7.16 -29.09 9.52
CA GLU A 288 -5.73 -28.99 9.80
C GLU A 288 -4.90 -29.03 8.51
N GLN A 289 -5.17 -29.99 7.62
CA GLN A 289 -4.51 -30.08 6.33
C GLN A 289 -4.73 -28.83 5.49
N ALA A 290 -5.96 -28.32 5.44
CA ALA A 290 -6.29 -27.10 4.71
C ALA A 290 -5.52 -25.87 5.23
N ARG A 291 -5.42 -25.70 6.55
CA ARG A 291 -4.64 -24.61 7.17
C ARG A 291 -3.16 -24.73 6.87
N LEU A 292 -2.61 -25.94 6.98
CA LEU A 292 -1.22 -26.24 6.65
C LEU A 292 -0.93 -25.90 5.18
N SER A 293 -1.78 -26.37 4.25
CA SER A 293 -1.63 -26.09 2.83
C SER A 293 -1.77 -24.60 2.51
N ALA A 294 -2.68 -23.89 3.17
CA ALA A 294 -2.92 -22.46 2.93
C ALA A 294 -1.75 -21.57 3.38
N ALA A 295 -1.01 -21.99 4.41
CA ALA A 295 0.17 -21.29 4.89
C ALA A 295 1.44 -21.63 4.08
N ALA A 296 1.38 -22.65 3.23
CA ALA A 296 2.55 -23.16 2.52
C ALA A 296 2.89 -22.36 1.25
N PRO A 297 4.15 -22.42 0.78
CA PRO A 297 4.55 -21.86 -0.51
C PRO A 297 3.67 -22.31 -1.69
N TRP A 298 3.16 -23.54 -1.65
CA TRP A 298 2.19 -24.08 -2.62
C TRP A 298 0.92 -23.24 -2.78
N ALA A 299 0.43 -22.61 -1.70
CA ALA A 299 -0.72 -21.72 -1.79
C ALA A 299 -0.36 -20.36 -2.41
N ALA A 300 0.87 -19.88 -2.24
CA ALA A 300 1.31 -18.53 -2.59
C ALA A 300 0.30 -17.46 -2.16
N TYR A 301 -0.12 -17.50 -0.89
CA TYR A 301 -1.10 -16.57 -0.29
C TYR A 301 -2.49 -16.57 -0.94
N ARG A 302 -2.78 -17.48 -1.88
CA ARG A 302 -4.11 -17.63 -2.43
C ARG A 302 -5.07 -18.13 -1.34
N PRO A 303 -6.32 -17.64 -1.33
CA PRO A 303 -7.31 -18.10 -0.37
C PRO A 303 -7.59 -19.59 -0.56
N LEU A 304 -7.60 -20.35 0.53
CA LEU A 304 -7.99 -21.76 0.52
C LEU A 304 -9.32 -21.92 1.22
N VAL A 305 -10.28 -22.53 0.53
CA VAL A 305 -11.63 -22.77 1.08
C VAL A 305 -11.91 -24.25 1.28
N ARG A 306 -12.76 -24.54 2.27
CA ARG A 306 -13.40 -25.85 2.51
C ARG A 306 -14.91 -25.70 2.37
N THR A 307 -15.55 -26.73 1.83
CA THR A 307 -16.98 -26.72 1.54
C THR A 307 -17.65 -27.99 2.04
N GLY A 308 -18.81 -27.86 2.67
CA GLY A 308 -19.56 -28.98 3.23
C GLY A 308 -21.06 -28.78 3.20
N SER A 309 -21.81 -29.84 3.48
CA SER A 309 -23.27 -29.78 3.61
C SER A 309 -23.67 -29.50 5.05
N CYS A 310 -24.77 -28.77 5.25
CA CYS A 310 -25.39 -28.55 6.54
C CYS A 310 -26.91 -28.75 6.46
N GLY A 311 -27.60 -28.67 7.61
CA GLY A 311 -29.03 -28.94 7.71
C GLY A 311 -29.90 -28.14 6.72
N GLY A 312 -31.08 -28.67 6.38
CA GLY A 312 -32.10 -27.92 5.64
C GLY A 312 -31.83 -27.71 4.13
N GLY A 313 -30.94 -28.49 3.51
CA GLY A 313 -30.60 -28.36 2.09
C GLY A 313 -29.64 -27.22 1.79
N TRP A 314 -28.86 -26.82 2.78
CA TRP A 314 -27.84 -25.78 2.67
C TRP A 314 -26.44 -26.40 2.60
N SER A 315 -25.55 -25.72 1.90
CA SER A 315 -24.12 -26.00 1.93
C SER A 315 -23.39 -24.79 2.51
N TYR A 316 -22.19 -24.98 3.03
CA TYR A 316 -21.39 -23.90 3.62
C TYR A 316 -19.99 -23.84 3.02
N VAL A 317 -19.38 -22.66 3.13
CA VAL A 317 -17.99 -22.39 2.76
C VAL A 317 -17.29 -21.77 3.97
N THR A 318 -16.15 -22.33 4.35
CA THR A 318 -15.19 -21.70 5.27
C THR A 318 -13.89 -21.40 4.51
N GLN A 319 -13.19 -20.37 4.94
CA GLN A 319 -11.84 -20.07 4.47
C GLN A 319 -10.85 -20.43 5.57
N GLU A 320 -9.86 -21.28 5.24
CA GLU A 320 -8.90 -21.80 6.22
C GLU A 320 -7.55 -21.06 6.20
N GLY A 321 -7.33 -20.20 5.22
CA GLY A 321 -6.15 -19.33 5.15
C GLY A 321 -6.11 -18.46 3.90
N GLY A 322 -5.05 -17.66 3.78
CA GLY A 322 -4.90 -16.67 2.71
C GLY A 322 -5.80 -15.43 2.89
N ASP A 323 -5.92 -14.63 1.84
CA ASP A 323 -6.65 -13.37 1.86
C ASP A 323 -8.16 -13.51 2.09
N PRO A 324 -8.79 -12.79 3.04
CA PRO A 324 -10.23 -12.88 3.29
C PRO A 324 -11.12 -12.60 2.06
N GLN A 325 -11.80 -13.63 1.55
CA GLN A 325 -12.71 -13.51 0.40
C GLN A 325 -14.19 -13.46 0.79
N LEU A 326 -14.57 -14.16 1.87
CA LEU A 326 -15.98 -14.39 2.22
C LEU A 326 -16.75 -13.13 2.66
N ARG A 327 -16.04 -12.01 2.84
CA ARG A 327 -16.62 -10.70 3.14
C ARG A 327 -16.90 -9.86 1.89
N ARG A 328 -16.30 -10.22 0.75
CA ARG A 328 -16.30 -9.41 -0.47
C ARG A 328 -17.67 -9.49 -1.18
N PRO A 329 -18.31 -8.35 -1.51
CA PRO A 329 -19.59 -8.34 -2.21
C PRO A 329 -19.59 -9.13 -3.52
N GLU A 330 -18.49 -9.06 -4.27
CA GLU A 330 -18.29 -9.72 -5.56
C GLU A 330 -18.40 -11.25 -5.44
N VAL A 331 -17.82 -11.79 -4.35
CA VAL A 331 -17.87 -13.21 -4.01
C VAL A 331 -19.29 -13.62 -3.63
N LEU A 332 -19.97 -12.83 -2.79
CA LEU A 332 -21.34 -13.10 -2.35
C LEU A 332 -22.32 -13.05 -3.53
N ARG A 333 -22.12 -12.16 -4.50
CA ARG A 333 -22.94 -12.10 -5.73
C ARG A 333 -22.78 -13.34 -6.60
N ARG A 334 -21.55 -13.86 -6.73
CA ARG A 334 -21.30 -15.11 -7.45
C ARG A 334 -21.94 -16.30 -6.75
N LEU A 335 -21.80 -16.42 -5.42
CA LEU A 335 -22.39 -17.51 -4.65
C LEU A 335 -23.92 -17.51 -4.69
N SER A 336 -24.53 -16.32 -4.56
CA SER A 336 -25.99 -16.15 -4.53
C SER A 336 -26.67 -16.17 -5.89
N ARG A 337 -25.95 -16.38 -7.00
CA ARG A 337 -26.56 -16.44 -8.33
C ARG A 337 -27.60 -17.57 -8.41
N GLY A 338 -28.86 -17.20 -8.65
CA GLY A 338 -29.98 -18.14 -8.74
C GLY A 338 -30.39 -18.74 -7.40
N THR A 339 -29.95 -18.16 -6.27
CA THR A 339 -30.20 -18.71 -4.94
C THR A 339 -30.10 -17.64 -3.84
N ARG A 340 -30.24 -18.07 -2.59
CA ARG A 340 -30.04 -17.28 -1.38
C ARG A 340 -28.78 -17.73 -0.66
N VAL A 341 -28.07 -16.75 -0.13
CA VAL A 341 -26.86 -16.89 0.67
C VAL A 341 -27.06 -16.22 2.02
N VAL A 342 -26.56 -16.83 3.09
CA VAL A 342 -26.47 -16.23 4.41
C VAL A 342 -25.01 -16.24 4.84
N ARG A 343 -24.47 -15.06 5.14
CA ARG A 343 -23.10 -14.90 5.61
C ARG A 343 -23.12 -14.61 7.09
N LEU A 344 -22.24 -15.27 7.85
CA LEU A 344 -21.97 -15.00 9.25
C LEU A 344 -20.50 -14.58 9.38
N THR A 345 -20.26 -13.32 9.77
CA THR A 345 -18.90 -12.74 9.85
C THR A 345 -18.63 -12.06 11.17
N LYS A 346 -17.38 -12.13 11.63
CA LYS A 346 -16.91 -11.43 12.84
C LYS A 346 -16.32 -10.06 12.51
N GLN A 347 -16.75 -9.02 13.21
CA GLN A 347 -16.20 -7.66 13.10
C GLN A 347 -15.88 -7.12 14.50
N GLY A 348 -14.62 -7.20 14.90
CA GLY A 348 -14.22 -6.85 16.27
C GLY A 348 -15.01 -7.67 17.31
N PRO A 349 -15.69 -7.04 18.28
CA PRO A 349 -16.49 -7.72 19.30
C PRO A 349 -17.89 -8.17 18.83
N GLU A 350 -18.17 -8.10 17.52
CA GLU A 350 -19.52 -8.20 16.98
C GLU A 350 -19.61 -9.32 15.95
N VAL A 351 -20.79 -9.93 15.86
CA VAL A 351 -21.10 -10.89 14.80
C VAL A 351 -22.22 -10.32 13.95
N ARG A 352 -21.99 -10.30 12.64
CA ARG A 352 -22.93 -9.81 11.63
C ARG A 352 -23.45 -10.96 10.79
N LEU A 353 -24.76 -11.07 10.72
CA LEU A 353 -25.49 -11.92 9.78
C LEU A 353 -25.95 -11.05 8.61
N THR A 354 -25.66 -11.50 7.39
CA THR A 354 -26.04 -10.81 6.16
C THR A 354 -26.72 -11.79 5.22
N VAL A 355 -27.92 -11.45 4.75
CA VAL A 355 -28.64 -12.23 3.73
C VAL A 355 -28.49 -11.58 2.36
N VAL A 356 -28.01 -12.35 1.39
CA VAL A 356 -27.88 -11.95 -0.01
C VAL A 356 -28.73 -12.88 -0.87
N GLN A 357 -29.53 -12.33 -1.77
CA GLN A 357 -30.34 -13.11 -2.70
C GLN A 357 -30.13 -12.58 -4.11
N ASP A 358 -29.77 -13.49 -5.02
CA ASP A 358 -29.52 -13.16 -6.43
C ASP A 358 -28.59 -11.94 -6.61
N GLY A 359 -27.56 -11.87 -5.75
CA GLY A 359 -26.57 -10.79 -5.73
C GLY A 359 -27.00 -9.47 -5.09
N VAL A 360 -28.19 -9.39 -4.53
CA VAL A 360 -28.68 -8.19 -3.82
C VAL A 360 -28.67 -8.45 -2.33
N GLU A 361 -27.94 -7.62 -1.59
CA GLU A 361 -27.97 -7.62 -0.13
C GLU A 361 -29.33 -7.08 0.36
N ARG A 362 -29.98 -7.84 1.23
CA ARG A 362 -31.30 -7.49 1.77
C ARG A 362 -31.10 -6.68 3.04
N SER A 363 -31.53 -5.41 3.03
CA SER A 363 -31.46 -4.52 4.21
C SER A 363 -32.20 -5.08 5.43
N GLU A 364 -33.33 -5.77 5.20
CA GLU A 364 -34.10 -6.45 6.26
C GLU A 364 -33.43 -7.74 6.77
N GLY A 365 -32.39 -8.22 6.08
CA GLY A 365 -31.63 -9.42 6.42
C GLY A 365 -30.26 -9.14 7.02
N GLU A 366 -29.93 -7.87 7.31
CA GLU A 366 -28.73 -7.51 8.08
C GLU A 366 -29.09 -7.49 9.57
N LYS A 367 -28.46 -8.38 10.35
CA LYS A 367 -28.58 -8.41 11.81
C LYS A 367 -27.19 -8.32 12.43
N ARG A 368 -27.07 -7.51 13.47
CA ARG A 368 -25.84 -7.32 14.25
C ARG A 368 -26.14 -7.66 15.70
N VAL A 369 -25.30 -8.51 16.28
CA VAL A 369 -25.38 -8.87 17.70
C VAL A 369 -24.02 -8.59 18.32
N ASP A 370 -24.02 -7.73 19.33
CA ASP A 370 -22.83 -7.43 20.12
C ASP A 370 -22.64 -8.51 21.18
N SER A 371 -21.38 -8.81 21.48
CA SER A 371 -21.07 -9.59 22.67
C SER A 371 -21.53 -8.82 23.91
N PRO A 372 -22.32 -9.42 24.83
CA PRO A 372 -22.57 -8.81 26.11
C PRO A 372 -21.22 -8.61 26.83
N ARG A 373 -20.81 -7.36 27.05
CA ARG A 373 -19.80 -7.04 28.06
C ARG A 373 -20.46 -7.19 29.42
N GLU A 374 -20.53 -8.41 29.93
CA GLU A 374 -20.96 -8.61 31.31
C GLU A 374 -19.75 -8.39 32.22
N ASP A 375 -19.55 -7.16 32.69
CA ASP A 375 -18.50 -6.88 33.69
C ASP A 375 -18.82 -7.56 35.05
N TYR A 376 -19.98 -8.21 35.17
CA TYR A 376 -20.51 -8.76 36.42
C TYR A 376 -21.19 -10.12 36.26
N VAL A 377 -20.74 -11.12 37.02
CA VAL A 377 -21.40 -12.44 37.13
C VAL A 377 -22.01 -12.60 38.52
N THR A 378 -23.25 -13.10 38.60
CA THR A 378 -23.93 -13.38 39.88
C THR A 378 -23.77 -14.86 40.25
N GLY A 379 -23.13 -15.14 41.39
CA GLY A 379 -22.94 -16.49 41.89
C GLY A 379 -24.22 -17.13 42.45
N PRO A 380 -24.22 -18.45 42.72
CA PRO A 380 -25.36 -19.21 43.26
C PRO A 380 -25.92 -18.64 44.58
N ASP A 381 -25.10 -17.89 45.31
CA ASP A 381 -25.41 -17.31 46.62
C ASP A 381 -25.89 -15.85 46.51
N GLY A 382 -26.08 -15.33 45.30
CA GLY A 382 -26.50 -13.95 45.02
C GLY A 382 -25.37 -12.91 45.05
N GLN A 383 -24.12 -13.34 45.22
CA GLN A 383 -22.96 -12.45 45.26
C GLN A 383 -22.51 -12.06 43.85
N VAL A 384 -22.35 -10.76 43.60
CA VAL A 384 -21.93 -10.19 42.31
C VAL A 384 -20.41 -10.03 42.30
N TRP A 385 -19.75 -10.61 41.30
CA TRP A 385 -18.29 -10.51 41.11
C TRP A 385 -18.02 -9.58 39.93
N GLU A 386 -17.20 -8.54 40.11
CA GLU A 386 -16.67 -7.72 39.03
C GLU A 386 -15.51 -8.49 38.39
N THR A 387 -15.74 -9.04 37.21
CA THR A 387 -14.70 -9.66 36.41
C THR A 387 -14.46 -8.77 35.21
N VAL A 388 -13.25 -8.22 35.10
CA VAL A 388 -12.76 -7.73 33.81
C VAL A 388 -12.77 -8.93 32.86
N GLY A 389 -13.76 -9.00 31.96
CA GLY A 389 -13.86 -10.01 30.90
C GLY A 389 -14.83 -11.17 31.12
N ALA A 390 -16.13 -10.93 31.30
CA ALA A 390 -17.07 -11.91 30.77
C ALA A 390 -17.02 -11.84 29.24
N ASP A 391 -16.77 -13.02 28.67
CA ASP A 391 -16.15 -13.25 27.37
C ASP A 391 -14.64 -12.92 27.35
N PRO A 392 -13.77 -13.89 27.70
CA PRO A 392 -12.30 -13.69 27.67
C PRO A 392 -11.74 -13.44 26.26
N TRP A 393 -12.60 -13.37 25.24
CA TRP A 393 -12.26 -13.16 23.84
C TRP A 393 -13.06 -11.95 23.32
N PRO A 394 -12.45 -10.95 22.68
CA PRO A 394 -13.22 -9.92 21.99
C PRO A 394 -14.10 -10.57 20.89
N GLY A 395 -15.42 -10.70 21.12
CA GLY A 395 -16.46 -11.12 20.16
C GLY A 395 -17.06 -12.52 20.41
N SER A 396 -17.97 -12.61 21.38
CA SER A 396 -18.36 -13.85 22.06
C SER A 396 -18.84 -14.99 21.20
N THR A 397 -18.42 -16.18 21.62
CA THR A 397 -19.09 -17.46 21.37
C THR A 397 -20.59 -17.37 21.61
N ALA A 398 -21.06 -16.54 22.56
CA ALA A 398 -22.47 -16.30 22.83
C ALA A 398 -23.20 -15.54 21.71
N ALA A 399 -22.64 -14.44 21.17
CA ALA A 399 -23.23 -13.74 20.02
C ALA A 399 -23.26 -14.65 18.78
N TYR A 400 -22.19 -15.41 18.56
CA TYR A 400 -22.11 -16.39 17.49
C TYR A 400 -23.12 -17.53 17.67
N ALA A 401 -23.28 -18.06 18.90
CA ALA A 401 -24.24 -19.11 19.23
C ALA A 401 -25.69 -18.63 19.10
N ARG A 402 -26.00 -17.38 19.46
CA ARG A 402 -27.33 -16.79 19.23
C ARG A 402 -27.67 -16.73 17.75
N LEU A 403 -26.76 -16.21 16.93
CA LEU A 403 -26.97 -16.18 15.48
C LEU A 403 -27.01 -17.59 14.88
N ALA A 404 -26.23 -18.56 15.38
CA ALA A 404 -26.33 -19.96 14.97
C ALA A 404 -27.69 -20.59 15.33
N ALA A 405 -28.22 -20.31 16.52
CA ALA A 405 -29.55 -20.75 16.91
C ALA A 405 -30.66 -20.12 16.06
N GLU A 406 -30.52 -18.83 15.73
CA GLU A 406 -31.42 -18.14 14.78
C GLU A 406 -31.34 -18.74 13.38
N LEU A 407 -30.14 -19.03 12.87
CA LEU A 407 -29.94 -19.73 11.59
C LEU A 407 -30.69 -21.08 11.56
N ALA A 408 -30.64 -21.84 12.66
CA ALA A 408 -31.38 -23.09 12.78
C ALA A 408 -32.90 -22.87 12.80
N ALA A 409 -33.39 -21.85 13.53
CA ALA A 409 -34.82 -21.58 13.68
C ALA A 409 -35.46 -20.93 12.44
N GLU A 410 -34.81 -19.92 11.84
CA GLU A 410 -35.35 -19.13 10.73
C GLU A 410 -35.05 -19.74 9.36
N HIS A 411 -33.91 -20.43 9.22
CA HIS A 411 -33.42 -20.92 7.93
C HIS A 411 -33.25 -22.45 7.86
N GLY A 412 -33.40 -23.16 8.99
CA GLY A 412 -33.15 -24.61 9.06
C GLY A 412 -31.67 -24.99 8.93
N ILE A 413 -30.76 -24.02 9.08
CA ILE A 413 -29.31 -24.22 8.94
C ILE A 413 -28.78 -24.73 10.28
N THR A 414 -28.41 -26.00 10.33
CA THR A 414 -27.70 -26.59 11.47
C THR A 414 -26.26 -26.83 11.09
N TRP A 415 -25.35 -26.05 11.67
CA TRP A 415 -23.91 -26.16 11.42
C TRP A 415 -23.16 -25.99 12.74
N ASP A 416 -22.20 -26.89 12.95
CA ASP A 416 -21.28 -26.88 14.10
C ASP A 416 -19.84 -26.81 13.56
N PRO A 417 -19.10 -25.71 13.80
CA PRO A 417 -17.73 -25.53 13.31
C PRO A 417 -16.74 -26.60 13.81
N ALA A 418 -17.02 -27.26 14.94
CA ALA A 418 -16.15 -28.31 15.48
C ALA A 418 -16.38 -29.67 14.81
N SER A 419 -17.59 -29.93 14.34
CA SER A 419 -18.00 -31.24 13.80
C SER A 419 -17.26 -31.67 12.53
N ASP A 420 -16.71 -30.71 11.77
CA ASP A 420 -16.05 -30.97 10.49
C ASP A 420 -14.52 -31.03 10.57
N HIS A 421 -13.92 -30.93 11.76
CA HIS A 421 -12.47 -30.75 11.94
C HIS A 421 -11.65 -31.80 11.18
N ASP A 422 -11.92 -33.08 11.46
CA ASP A 422 -11.18 -34.21 10.89
C ASP A 422 -11.80 -34.71 9.57
N THR A 423 -12.98 -34.22 9.21
CA THR A 423 -13.70 -34.67 8.02
C THR A 423 -13.02 -34.12 6.76
N PRO A 424 -12.58 -34.98 5.82
CA PRO A 424 -12.04 -34.51 4.55
C PRO A 424 -13.18 -33.91 3.69
N LEU A 425 -13.15 -32.60 3.52
CA LEU A 425 -14.17 -31.84 2.79
C LEU A 425 -13.64 -31.29 1.48
N ALA A 426 -14.51 -31.11 0.49
CA ALA A 426 -14.14 -30.55 -0.81
C ALA A 426 -13.48 -29.17 -0.62
N SER A 427 -12.24 -29.05 -1.08
CA SER A 427 -11.39 -27.88 -0.84
C SER A 427 -10.62 -27.50 -2.09
N ALA A 428 -10.32 -26.22 -2.25
CA ALA A 428 -9.50 -25.73 -3.36
C ALA A 428 -8.86 -24.38 -3.03
N LEU A 429 -7.75 -24.07 -3.69
CA LEU A 429 -7.27 -22.69 -3.78
C LEU A 429 -8.18 -21.90 -4.72
N LEU A 430 -8.42 -20.65 -4.37
CA LEU A 430 -9.17 -19.72 -5.20
C LEU A 430 -8.22 -18.88 -6.05
N LEU A 431 -8.66 -18.59 -7.28
CA LEU A 431 -8.21 -17.40 -7.98
C LEU A 431 -9.18 -16.27 -7.61
N PRO A 432 -8.79 -15.30 -6.76
CA PRO A 432 -9.72 -14.27 -6.29
C PRO A 432 -10.43 -13.57 -7.44
N VAL A 433 -11.70 -13.23 -7.22
CA VAL A 433 -12.47 -12.41 -8.17
C VAL A 433 -11.97 -10.97 -8.12
N LEU A 434 -12.10 -10.22 -9.21
CA LEU A 434 -11.75 -8.78 -9.19
C LEU A 434 -12.81 -8.01 -8.42
N ASP A 435 -12.39 -6.92 -7.76
CA ASP A 435 -13.30 -5.97 -7.12
C ASP A 435 -14.22 -5.29 -8.16
N ASP A 436 -15.36 -4.77 -7.73
CA ASP A 436 -16.15 -3.90 -8.59
C ASP A 436 -15.39 -2.64 -8.96
N VAL A 437 -15.47 -2.27 -10.24
CA VAL A 437 -15.05 -0.93 -10.68
C VAL A 437 -16.18 0.03 -10.30
N ARG A 438 -15.87 1.04 -9.48
CA ARG A 438 -16.83 2.02 -8.99
C ARG A 438 -16.51 3.39 -9.56
N GLU A 439 -17.53 4.07 -10.06
CA GLU A 439 -17.42 5.48 -10.43
C GLU A 439 -17.04 6.30 -9.20
N THR A 440 -16.07 7.18 -9.39
CA THR A 440 -15.68 8.18 -8.42
C THR A 440 -16.77 9.24 -8.33
N ARG A 441 -17.12 9.66 -7.11
CA ARG A 441 -18.17 10.69 -6.91
C ARG A 441 -17.74 12.07 -7.40
N GLN A 442 -16.43 12.29 -7.54
CA GLN A 442 -15.84 13.55 -7.97
C GLN A 442 -14.78 13.24 -9.03
N PRO A 443 -14.90 13.82 -10.23
CA PRO A 443 -13.89 13.65 -11.26
C PRO A 443 -12.53 14.17 -10.81
N VAL A 444 -11.48 13.42 -11.12
CA VAL A 444 -10.10 13.85 -10.89
C VAL A 444 -9.75 14.96 -11.88
N SER A 445 -9.45 16.15 -11.38
CA SER A 445 -9.08 17.31 -12.20
C SER A 445 -7.58 17.43 -12.45
N TRP A 446 -6.75 16.84 -11.60
CA TRP A 446 -5.29 16.90 -11.68
C TRP A 446 -4.66 15.51 -11.56
N VAL A 447 -3.69 15.21 -12.43
CA VAL A 447 -2.94 13.95 -12.41
C VAL A 447 -1.47 14.26 -12.53
N ARG A 448 -0.65 13.94 -11.52
CA ARG A 448 0.80 14.17 -11.54
C ARG A 448 1.13 15.59 -12.01
N GLU A 449 0.56 16.61 -11.37
CA GLU A 449 0.76 18.03 -11.73
C GLU A 449 0.34 18.39 -13.17
N PHE A 450 -0.58 17.64 -13.78
CA PHE A 450 -1.19 17.95 -15.08
C PHE A 450 -2.69 18.22 -14.95
N ASP A 451 -3.17 19.31 -15.57
CA ASP A 451 -4.58 19.71 -15.59
C ASP A 451 -5.40 18.84 -16.56
N LEU A 452 -5.87 17.70 -16.04
CA LEU A 452 -6.75 16.79 -16.76
C LEU A 452 -8.14 17.40 -16.97
N GLY A 453 -8.66 18.15 -16.00
CA GLY A 453 -9.97 18.80 -16.09
C GLY A 453 -10.03 19.76 -17.28
N GLY A 454 -9.06 20.66 -17.37
CA GLY A 454 -8.94 21.58 -18.51
C GLY A 454 -8.67 20.87 -19.83
N LEU A 455 -8.02 19.70 -19.84
CA LEU A 455 -7.88 18.88 -21.06
C LEU A 455 -9.23 18.31 -21.51
N VAL A 456 -10.02 17.78 -20.58
CA VAL A 456 -11.34 17.22 -20.84
C VAL A 456 -12.28 18.30 -21.40
N ASP A 457 -12.27 19.49 -20.80
CA ASP A 457 -13.14 20.61 -21.22
C ASP A 457 -12.84 21.11 -22.64
N ARG A 458 -11.56 21.05 -23.07
CA ARG A 458 -11.12 21.57 -24.37
C ARG A 458 -11.05 20.51 -25.48
N THR A 459 -11.29 19.24 -25.19
CA THR A 459 -11.09 18.13 -26.13
C THR A 459 -12.39 17.39 -26.40
N THR A 460 -12.72 17.17 -27.67
CA THR A 460 -13.89 16.36 -28.05
C THR A 460 -13.78 14.92 -27.51
N PRO A 461 -14.87 14.28 -27.07
CA PRO A 461 -14.86 12.93 -26.52
C PRO A 461 -14.17 11.89 -27.42
N GLU A 462 -14.36 11.95 -28.73
CA GLU A 462 -13.79 11.00 -29.69
C GLU A 462 -12.26 11.12 -29.79
N ARG A 463 -11.76 12.36 -29.76
CA ARG A 463 -10.32 12.64 -29.77
C ARG A 463 -9.69 12.22 -28.45
N LEU A 464 -10.32 12.54 -27.32
CA LEU A 464 -9.85 12.12 -26.00
C LEU A 464 -9.83 10.59 -25.90
N ARG A 465 -10.88 9.91 -26.38
CA ARG A 465 -10.97 8.44 -26.37
C ARG A 465 -9.86 7.81 -27.19
N SER A 466 -9.60 8.34 -28.38
CA SER A 466 -8.51 7.87 -29.24
C SER A 466 -7.14 8.09 -28.59
N ALA A 467 -6.91 9.25 -27.97
CA ALA A 467 -5.64 9.52 -27.29
C ALA A 467 -5.46 8.60 -26.09
N MET A 468 -6.49 8.41 -25.25
CA MET A 468 -6.43 7.51 -24.10
C MET A 468 -6.26 6.04 -24.51
N ALA A 469 -6.82 5.61 -25.64
CA ALA A 469 -6.56 4.28 -26.18
C ALA A 469 -5.08 4.09 -26.58
N SER A 470 -4.44 5.11 -27.17
CA SER A 470 -2.99 5.09 -27.44
C SER A 470 -2.17 5.07 -26.16
N GLN A 471 -2.53 5.89 -25.18
CA GLN A 471 -1.85 5.96 -23.87
C GLN A 471 -1.97 4.63 -23.11
N LEU A 472 -3.15 3.99 -23.14
CA LEU A 472 -3.37 2.67 -22.55
C LEU A 472 -2.53 1.58 -23.25
N ALA A 473 -2.39 1.65 -24.57
CA ALA A 473 -1.53 0.73 -25.31
C ALA A 473 -0.04 0.91 -24.94
N ARG A 474 0.41 2.17 -24.76
CA ARG A 474 1.77 2.46 -24.27
C ARG A 474 1.97 1.97 -22.84
N LEU A 475 1.01 2.20 -21.94
CA LEU A 475 1.03 1.66 -20.58
C LEU A 475 1.14 0.13 -20.58
N ALA A 476 0.36 -0.54 -21.43
CA ALA A 476 0.41 -2.00 -21.55
C ALA A 476 1.80 -2.49 -21.98
N SER A 477 2.45 -1.78 -22.91
CA SER A 477 3.81 -2.08 -23.37
C SER A 477 4.88 -1.78 -22.31
N GLU A 478 4.77 -0.65 -21.60
CA GLU A 478 5.67 -0.26 -20.51
C GLU A 478 5.67 -1.29 -19.37
N THR A 479 4.51 -1.90 -19.08
CA THR A 479 4.35 -2.93 -18.05
C THR A 479 4.58 -4.36 -18.54
N GLY A 480 4.60 -4.56 -19.87
CA GLY A 480 4.72 -5.87 -20.53
C GLY A 480 3.45 -6.73 -20.51
N ILE A 481 2.28 -6.18 -20.15
CA ILE A 481 1.01 -6.97 -20.17
C ILE A 481 0.49 -7.20 -21.60
N ASP A 482 1.01 -6.48 -22.59
CA ASP A 482 0.79 -6.75 -24.01
C ASP A 482 1.48 -8.04 -24.50
N GLY A 483 2.23 -8.73 -23.64
CA GLY A 483 2.67 -10.10 -23.87
C GLY A 483 1.55 -11.15 -23.81
N TYR A 484 0.39 -10.83 -23.24
CA TYR A 484 -0.74 -11.76 -23.11
C TYR A 484 -1.72 -11.64 -24.29
N PRO A 485 -2.02 -12.72 -25.02
CA PRO A 485 -2.89 -12.67 -26.22
C PRO A 485 -4.28 -12.08 -25.98
N GLU A 486 -4.88 -12.36 -24.82
CA GLU A 486 -6.17 -11.83 -24.39
C GLU A 486 -6.14 -10.31 -24.17
N ILE A 487 -5.05 -9.76 -23.64
CA ILE A 487 -4.87 -8.31 -23.47
C ILE A 487 -4.65 -7.65 -24.83
N VAL A 488 -3.82 -8.24 -25.70
CA VAL A 488 -3.60 -7.73 -27.06
C VAL A 488 -4.91 -7.63 -27.83
N ARG A 489 -5.74 -8.69 -27.79
CA ARG A 489 -7.07 -8.68 -28.43
C ARG A 489 -7.97 -7.60 -27.86
N ALA A 490 -7.96 -7.38 -26.55
CA ALA A 490 -8.74 -6.33 -25.91
C ALA A 490 -8.30 -4.92 -26.34
N LEU A 491 -6.99 -4.65 -26.35
CA LEU A 491 -6.41 -3.37 -26.81
C LEU A 491 -6.71 -3.12 -28.29
N GLU A 492 -6.64 -4.16 -29.12
CA GLU A 492 -7.02 -4.12 -30.52
C GLU A 492 -8.50 -3.81 -30.72
N GLY A 493 -9.39 -4.44 -29.94
CA GLY A 493 -10.82 -4.16 -29.94
C GLY A 493 -11.10 -2.71 -29.55
N ILE A 494 -10.47 -2.21 -28.48
CA ILE A 494 -10.55 -0.81 -28.05
C ILE A 494 -10.16 0.15 -29.18
N ARG A 495 -9.06 -0.14 -29.88
CA ARG A 495 -8.59 0.71 -31.00
C ARG A 495 -9.57 0.75 -32.18
N ARG A 496 -10.30 -0.35 -32.40
CA ARG A 496 -11.34 -0.48 -33.45
C ARG A 496 -12.73 -0.07 -32.98
N ASP A 497 -12.87 0.36 -31.72
CA ASP A 497 -14.15 0.64 -31.05
C ASP A 497 -15.11 -0.56 -31.05
N GLU A 498 -14.55 -1.77 -30.90
CA GLU A 498 -15.27 -3.03 -30.76
C GLU A 498 -15.50 -3.38 -29.27
N PRO A 499 -16.60 -4.07 -28.92
CA PRO A 499 -16.85 -4.51 -27.55
C PRO A 499 -15.76 -5.45 -27.01
N VAL A 500 -15.32 -5.21 -25.77
CA VAL A 500 -14.37 -6.07 -25.05
C VAL A 500 -15.13 -7.00 -24.10
N ASP A 501 -14.87 -8.30 -24.18
CA ASP A 501 -15.51 -9.30 -23.33
C ASP A 501 -14.87 -9.37 -21.93
N LEU A 502 -15.51 -8.70 -20.97
CA LEU A 502 -15.18 -8.72 -19.54
C LEU A 502 -16.11 -9.65 -18.75
N SER A 503 -16.77 -10.61 -19.41
CA SER A 503 -17.63 -11.55 -18.71
C SER A 503 -16.85 -12.39 -17.68
N ALA A 504 -17.55 -12.75 -16.60
CA ALA A 504 -17.04 -13.61 -15.55
C ALA A 504 -16.40 -14.88 -16.12
N ASP A 505 -15.13 -15.13 -15.76
CA ASP A 505 -14.36 -16.30 -16.18
C ASP A 505 -14.04 -16.36 -17.70
N SER A 506 -14.23 -15.26 -18.45
CA SER A 506 -13.66 -15.10 -19.79
C SER A 506 -12.13 -15.18 -19.74
N PRO A 507 -11.44 -15.47 -20.87
CA PRO A 507 -9.98 -15.49 -20.89
C PRO A 507 -9.34 -14.19 -20.38
N LEU A 508 -9.97 -13.04 -20.65
CA LEU A 508 -9.50 -11.74 -20.18
C LEU A 508 -9.71 -11.56 -18.68
N ASP A 509 -10.88 -11.93 -18.14
CA ASP A 509 -11.16 -11.91 -16.69
C ASP A 509 -10.15 -12.79 -15.93
N LEU A 510 -9.93 -14.02 -16.39
CA LEU A 510 -8.97 -14.94 -15.77
C LEU A 510 -7.55 -14.40 -15.78
N ARG A 511 -7.11 -13.73 -16.87
CA ARG A 511 -5.80 -13.09 -16.92
C ARG A 511 -5.69 -11.95 -15.91
N MET A 512 -6.66 -11.05 -15.88
CA MET A 512 -6.66 -9.92 -14.94
C MET A 512 -6.63 -10.42 -13.48
N ARG A 513 -7.41 -11.45 -13.16
CA ARG A 513 -7.39 -12.08 -11.83
C ARG A 513 -6.06 -12.75 -11.50
N THR A 514 -5.41 -13.33 -12.50
CA THR A 514 -4.07 -13.91 -12.34
C THR A 514 -3.05 -12.82 -12.02
N LEU A 515 -3.06 -11.68 -12.72
CA LEU A 515 -2.18 -10.54 -12.42
C LEU A 515 -2.42 -9.96 -11.02
N ALA A 516 -3.69 -9.84 -10.61
CA ALA A 516 -4.05 -9.44 -9.25
C ALA A 516 -3.52 -10.43 -8.20
N ALA A 517 -3.64 -11.74 -8.47
CA ALA A 517 -3.15 -12.79 -7.59
C ALA A 517 -1.61 -12.80 -7.50
N GLU A 518 -0.88 -12.56 -8.59
CA GLU A 518 0.58 -12.42 -8.59
C GLU A 518 1.04 -11.24 -7.73
N SER A 519 0.43 -10.07 -7.94
CA SER A 519 0.73 -8.86 -7.15
C SER A 519 0.49 -9.10 -5.65
N ARG A 520 -0.63 -9.75 -5.33
CA ARG A 520 -0.97 -10.08 -3.95
C ARG A 520 -0.04 -11.11 -3.33
N ALA A 521 0.30 -12.16 -4.06
CA ALA A 521 1.22 -13.21 -3.61
C ALA A 521 2.62 -12.66 -3.36
N ALA A 522 3.15 -11.82 -4.27
CA ALA A 522 4.43 -11.16 -4.11
C ALA A 522 4.48 -10.29 -2.85
N ARG A 523 3.38 -9.55 -2.58
CA ARG A 523 3.27 -8.73 -1.37
C ARG A 523 3.25 -9.58 -0.11
N GLY A 524 2.41 -10.63 -0.08
CA GLY A 524 2.31 -11.54 1.06
C GLY A 524 3.65 -12.20 1.41
N LEU A 525 4.38 -12.67 0.40
CA LEU A 525 5.71 -13.27 0.58
C LEU A 525 6.73 -12.29 1.16
N LEU A 526 6.76 -11.04 0.66
CA LEU A 526 7.63 -10.00 1.20
C LEU A 526 7.26 -9.63 2.63
N ASP A 527 5.97 -9.44 2.92
CA ASP A 527 5.53 -9.01 4.24
C ASP A 527 5.78 -10.08 5.31
N ALA A 528 5.60 -11.37 5.01
CA ALA A 528 5.96 -12.44 5.93
C ALA A 528 7.47 -12.50 6.22
N SER A 529 8.32 -12.27 5.22
CA SER A 529 9.77 -12.24 5.41
C SER A 529 10.27 -11.08 6.28
N ARG A 530 9.42 -10.08 6.58
CA ARG A 530 9.79 -9.00 7.53
C ARG A 530 9.81 -9.50 8.98
N TYR A 531 9.05 -10.55 9.29
CA TYR A 531 8.90 -11.09 10.64
C TYR A 531 9.70 -12.39 10.85
N GLU A 532 10.10 -13.07 9.78
CA GLU A 532 10.92 -14.29 9.82
C GLU A 532 12.39 -13.95 9.53
N SER A 533 13.31 -14.46 10.35
CA SER A 533 14.73 -14.06 10.29
C SER A 533 15.56 -14.80 9.23
N ASP A 534 15.09 -15.93 8.68
CA ASP A 534 15.80 -16.77 7.70
C ASP A 534 14.86 -17.89 7.19
N PRO A 535 14.78 -18.22 5.88
CA PRO A 535 15.43 -17.62 4.71
C PRO A 535 14.75 -16.34 4.20
N PRO A 536 15.46 -15.50 3.42
CA PRO A 536 14.88 -14.33 2.78
C PRO A 536 13.72 -14.70 1.84
N ALA A 537 12.79 -13.77 1.63
CA ALA A 537 11.70 -13.96 0.68
C ALA A 537 12.21 -14.39 -0.70
N PRO A 538 11.52 -15.33 -1.38
CA PRO A 538 11.91 -15.76 -2.72
C PRO A 538 11.69 -14.68 -3.79
N VAL A 539 10.96 -13.61 -3.44
CA VAL A 539 10.67 -12.45 -4.29
C VAL A 539 11.32 -11.20 -3.71
N THR A 540 11.70 -10.27 -4.59
CA THR A 540 12.28 -8.98 -4.23
C THR A 540 11.24 -7.86 -4.26
N LYS A 541 11.59 -6.69 -3.71
CA LYS A 541 10.77 -5.46 -3.85
C LYS A 541 10.57 -5.05 -5.32
N ALA A 542 11.55 -5.34 -6.19
CA ALA A 542 11.45 -5.05 -7.62
C ALA A 542 10.43 -5.96 -8.32
N ASP A 543 10.38 -7.25 -7.94
CA ASP A 543 9.35 -8.18 -8.42
C ASP A 543 7.95 -7.71 -8.05
N LEU A 544 7.75 -7.31 -6.78
CA LEU A 544 6.49 -6.73 -6.33
C LEU A 544 6.13 -5.47 -7.13
N GLY A 545 7.09 -4.55 -7.33
CA GLY A 545 6.87 -3.33 -8.12
C GLY A 545 6.37 -3.62 -9.54
N ALA A 546 6.98 -4.59 -10.22
CA ALA A 546 6.56 -5.02 -11.55
C ALA A 546 5.15 -5.64 -11.56
N TRP A 547 4.83 -6.54 -10.61
CA TRP A 547 3.50 -7.14 -10.53
C TRP A 547 2.41 -6.14 -10.14
N VAL A 548 2.71 -5.17 -9.27
CA VAL A 548 1.80 -4.05 -8.96
C VAL A 548 1.52 -3.23 -10.21
N ALA A 549 2.56 -2.85 -10.98
CA ALA A 549 2.39 -2.09 -12.22
C ALA A 549 1.56 -2.84 -13.27
N ARG A 550 1.82 -4.15 -13.45
CA ARG A 550 1.03 -5.00 -14.35
C ARG A 550 -0.43 -5.11 -13.94
N ASN A 551 -0.69 -5.29 -12.65
CA ASN A 551 -2.06 -5.32 -12.12
C ASN A 551 -2.78 -3.97 -12.30
N ALA A 552 -2.08 -2.86 -12.03
CA ALA A 552 -2.61 -1.51 -12.23
C ALA A 552 -2.96 -1.25 -13.71
N ALA A 553 -2.07 -1.59 -14.64
CA ALA A 553 -2.34 -1.46 -16.09
C ALA A 553 -3.52 -2.32 -16.56
N ALA A 554 -3.67 -3.54 -16.03
CA ALA A 554 -4.84 -4.37 -16.30
C ALA A 554 -6.13 -3.77 -15.71
N GLY A 555 -6.04 -3.15 -14.53
CA GLY A 555 -7.10 -2.35 -13.92
C GLY A 555 -7.50 -1.15 -14.79
N ALA A 556 -6.54 -0.36 -15.27
CA ALA A 556 -6.74 0.77 -16.16
C ALA A 556 -7.43 0.36 -17.48
N LEU A 557 -7.09 -0.80 -18.04
CA LEU A 557 -7.80 -1.37 -19.21
C LEU A 557 -9.27 -1.63 -18.87
N ARG A 558 -9.53 -2.27 -17.72
CA ARG A 558 -10.88 -2.61 -17.28
C ARG A 558 -11.70 -1.34 -17.01
N GLU A 559 -11.11 -0.34 -16.36
CA GLU A 559 -11.72 0.98 -16.14
C GLU A 559 -12.03 1.70 -17.44
N PHE A 560 -11.14 1.67 -18.43
CA PHE A 560 -11.41 2.27 -19.75
C PHE A 560 -12.64 1.69 -20.46
N VAL A 561 -12.94 0.42 -20.22
CA VAL A 561 -14.13 -0.25 -20.78
C VAL A 561 -15.39 0.04 -19.96
N LEU A 562 -15.27 0.19 -18.64
CA LEU A 562 -16.42 0.23 -17.73
C LEU A 562 -16.79 1.63 -17.21
N LEU A 563 -15.85 2.56 -17.13
CA LEU A 563 -16.03 3.89 -16.55
C LEU A 563 -16.19 4.98 -17.61
N PRO A 564 -16.75 6.15 -17.23
CA PRO A 564 -16.64 7.36 -18.01
C PRO A 564 -15.18 7.68 -18.35
N LEU A 565 -14.96 8.17 -19.58
CA LEU A 565 -13.63 8.41 -20.12
C LEU A 565 -12.74 9.33 -19.26
N PRO A 566 -13.23 10.42 -18.62
CA PRO A 566 -12.39 11.25 -17.77
C PRO A 566 -11.79 10.50 -16.57
N GLU A 567 -12.54 9.57 -15.98
CA GLU A 567 -12.07 8.77 -14.84
C GLU A 567 -11.02 7.75 -15.30
N ALA A 568 -11.31 7.02 -16.38
CA ALA A 568 -10.35 6.10 -16.96
C ALA A 568 -9.06 6.81 -17.43
N ALA A 569 -9.18 8.02 -17.98
CA ALA A 569 -8.05 8.85 -18.37
C ALA A 569 -7.13 9.16 -17.19
N ALA A 570 -7.72 9.45 -16.02
CA ALA A 570 -6.94 9.73 -14.82
C ALA A 570 -6.08 8.54 -14.42
N THR A 571 -6.66 7.35 -14.36
CA THR A 571 -5.94 6.11 -14.02
C THR A 571 -4.87 5.79 -15.05
N ILE A 572 -5.19 5.84 -16.36
CA ILE A 572 -4.23 5.55 -17.43
C ILE A 572 -3.00 6.45 -17.33
N LEU A 573 -3.20 7.77 -17.18
CA LEU A 573 -2.10 8.74 -17.14
C LEU A 573 -1.31 8.66 -15.82
N TYR A 574 -1.99 8.38 -14.71
CA TYR A 574 -1.34 8.18 -13.42
C TYR A 574 -0.39 6.98 -13.46
N ASP A 575 -0.80 5.88 -14.09
CA ASP A 575 -0.05 4.63 -14.12
C ASP A 575 1.06 4.57 -15.20
N ARG A 576 1.14 5.55 -16.12
CA ARG A 576 2.25 5.63 -17.11
C ARG A 576 3.61 5.61 -16.41
N LEU A 577 4.49 4.70 -16.84
CA LEU A 577 5.84 4.56 -16.28
C LEU A 577 6.82 5.54 -16.93
N SER A 578 6.62 5.85 -18.22
CA SER A 578 7.46 6.81 -18.93
C SER A 578 7.27 8.22 -18.41
N VAL A 579 8.35 8.93 -18.09
CA VAL A 579 8.33 10.37 -17.74
C VAL A 579 7.91 11.26 -18.92
N ARG A 580 7.99 10.74 -20.15
CA ARG A 580 7.64 11.45 -21.40
C ARG A 580 6.17 11.29 -21.78
N TRP A 581 5.34 10.74 -20.91
CA TRP A 581 3.93 10.50 -21.20
C TRP A 581 3.16 11.76 -21.61
N ARG A 582 3.56 12.95 -21.12
CA ARG A 582 2.95 14.24 -21.51
C ARG A 582 3.23 14.59 -22.97
N ASP A 583 4.46 14.36 -23.44
CA ASP A 583 4.83 14.53 -24.85
C ASP A 583 4.03 13.56 -25.72
N ASP A 584 4.01 12.26 -25.34
CA ASP A 584 3.25 11.23 -26.05
C ASP A 584 1.76 11.61 -26.14
N LEU A 585 1.19 12.13 -25.05
CA LEU A 585 -0.20 12.56 -25.00
C LEU A 585 -0.45 13.75 -25.94
N ALA A 586 0.44 14.74 -25.96
CA ALA A 586 0.33 15.88 -26.87
C ALA A 586 0.38 15.42 -28.34
N GLU A 587 1.27 14.48 -28.68
CA GLU A 587 1.34 13.85 -30.00
C GLU A 587 0.05 13.10 -30.36
N ASP A 588 -0.46 12.27 -29.44
CA ASP A 588 -1.69 11.49 -29.63
C ASP A 588 -2.92 12.38 -29.84
N LEU A 589 -2.97 13.54 -29.17
CA LEU A 589 -4.03 14.54 -29.34
C LEU A 589 -3.91 15.30 -30.66
N ALA A 590 -2.69 15.51 -31.18
CA ALA A 590 -2.45 16.16 -32.47
C ALA A 590 -2.75 15.24 -33.68
N GLY A 591 -2.52 13.92 -33.53
CA GLY A 591 -2.49 12.89 -34.57
C GLY A 591 -3.76 12.57 -35.36
N ARG A 592 -4.79 13.42 -35.38
CA ARG A 592 -5.97 13.29 -36.27
C ARG A 592 -6.39 14.56 -37.00
N ALA A 593 -5.74 15.70 -36.78
CA ALA A 593 -6.06 16.94 -37.50
C ALA A 593 -5.55 16.94 -38.96
N ASP A 594 -4.47 16.20 -39.25
CA ASP A 594 -3.74 16.31 -40.52
C ASP A 594 -4.22 15.40 -41.66
N ALA A 595 -5.05 14.39 -41.37
CA ALA A 595 -5.56 13.47 -42.40
C ALA A 595 -6.77 14.03 -43.18
N ALA A 596 -7.46 15.03 -42.65
CA ALA A 596 -8.62 15.66 -43.30
C ALA A 596 -8.27 16.92 -44.13
N GLY A 597 -7.03 17.43 -44.04
CA GLY A 597 -6.60 18.68 -44.67
C GLY A 597 -5.80 18.52 -45.98
N ARG A 598 -5.55 17.30 -46.45
CA ARG A 598 -4.79 17.03 -47.69
C ARG A 598 -5.62 16.22 -48.69
N SER A 599 -6.77 16.74 -49.07
CA SER A 599 -7.46 16.39 -50.32
C SER A 599 -8.34 17.55 -50.77
N THR A 600 -7.70 18.51 -51.41
CA THR A 600 -8.30 19.38 -52.44
C THR A 600 -7.25 19.67 -53.49
#